data_AF-A0A5N5ZBD2-F1
#
_entry.id   AF-A0A5N5ZBD2-F1
#
_cell.length_a   1.000
_cell.length_b   1.000
_cell.length_c   1.000
_cell.angle_alpha   90.00
_cell.angle_beta   90.00
_cell.angle_gamma   90.00
#
_symmetry.space_group_name_H-M   'P 1'
#
loop_
_entity.id
_entity.type
_entity.pdbx_description
1 polymer ?
#
loop_
_entity_poly.entity_id
_entity_poly.type
_entity_poly.pdbx_seq_one_letter_code
_entity_poly.pdbx_strand_id
1 'polypeptide(L)'
;MIRKYKIEDSNTYLECSINIDPSILSEADAKLLLEFFSWSWDKNANIYDELAKKYAMSAFNFATQNRHNTIGVRQDFDAAEGYPKMDGSFGIELIDVEGYEFDDQEFNVTVNGEDI
;
A
#
# COMPACT_ATOMS: atom_id res chain seq x y z
N MET A 1 15.68 4.18 -3.92
CA MET A 1 15.48 4.85 -2.62
C MET A 1 14.33 4.16 -1.92
N ILE A 2 14.61 3.55 -0.77
CA ILE A 2 13.61 2.80 0.00
C ILE A 2 12.85 3.76 0.92
N ARG A 3 11.52 3.71 0.85
CA ARG A 3 10.59 4.41 1.71
C ARG A 3 9.81 3.40 2.53
N LYS A 4 9.64 3.70 3.82
CA LYS A 4 8.82 2.92 4.74
C LYS A 4 7.60 3.73 5.12
N TYR A 5 6.44 3.13 5.00
CA TYR A 5 5.13 3.70 5.30
C TYR A 5 4.49 2.89 6.40
N LYS A 6 3.75 3.57 7.27
CA LYS A 6 3.12 2.97 8.43
C LYS A 6 1.69 3.45 8.53
N ILE A 7 0.81 2.54 8.90
CA ILE A 7 -0.51 2.86 9.43
C ILE A 7 -0.45 2.47 10.91
N GLU A 8 -0.65 3.47 11.78
CA GLU A 8 -0.61 3.30 13.22
C GLU A 8 -1.83 3.99 13.83
N ASP A 9 -2.64 3.22 14.55
CA ASP A 9 -3.67 3.72 15.46
C ASP A 9 -3.56 3.01 16.82
N SER A 10 -4.49 3.24 17.73
CA SER A 10 -4.42 2.69 19.08
C SER A 10 -4.40 1.16 19.13
N ASN A 11 -4.89 0.50 18.07
CA ASN A 11 -5.12 -0.95 18.04
C ASN A 11 -4.41 -1.63 16.86
N THR A 12 -3.88 -0.86 15.91
CA THR A 12 -3.36 -1.37 14.64
C THR A 12 -1.98 -0.79 14.36
N TYR A 13 -1.05 -1.66 13.99
CA TYR A 13 0.26 -1.30 13.48
C TYR A 13 0.55 -2.11 12.23
N LEU A 14 0.66 -1.45 11.08
CA LEU A 14 0.98 -2.07 9.80
C LEU A 14 2.13 -1.32 9.13
N GLU A 15 3.10 -2.07 8.61
CA GLU A 15 4.19 -1.54 7.81
C GLU A 15 4.09 -1.93 6.32
N CYS A 16 4.57 -1.02 5.46
CA CYS A 16 4.79 -1.26 4.05
C CYS A 16 6.10 -0.61 3.62
N SER A 17 6.91 -1.31 2.85
CA SER A 17 8.19 -0.83 2.33
C SER A 17 8.18 -0.81 0.81
N ILE A 18 8.39 0.36 0.22
CA ILE A 18 8.46 0.54 -1.24
C ILE A 18 9.80 1.15 -1.62
N ASN A 19 10.43 0.59 -2.64
CA ASN A 19 11.61 1.19 -3.26
C ASN A 19 11.22 1.90 -4.55
N ILE A 20 11.60 3.17 -4.68
CA ILE A 20 11.50 3.92 -5.93
C ILE A 20 12.91 4.16 -6.46
N ASP A 21 13.16 3.83 -7.73
CA ASP A 21 14.42 4.11 -8.41
C ASP A 21 14.23 5.20 -9.48
N PRO A 22 14.58 6.47 -9.19
CA PRO A 22 14.48 7.58 -10.13
C PRO A 22 15.40 7.48 -11.35
N SER A 23 16.36 6.54 -11.35
CA SER A 23 17.19 6.28 -12.54
C SER A 23 16.45 5.45 -13.59
N ILE A 24 15.37 4.77 -13.19
CA ILE A 24 14.51 3.95 -14.04
C ILE A 24 13.16 4.66 -14.27
N LEU A 25 12.57 5.22 -13.22
CA LEU A 25 11.29 5.94 -13.26
C LEU A 25 11.50 7.44 -13.38
N SER A 26 11.11 8.03 -14.51
CA SER A 26 11.21 9.48 -14.70
C SER A 26 10.16 10.25 -13.87
N GLU A 27 10.40 11.54 -13.61
CA GLU A 27 9.41 12.39 -12.92
C GLU A 27 8.11 12.53 -13.72
N ALA A 28 8.20 12.54 -15.05
CA ALA A 28 7.03 12.63 -15.93
C ALA A 28 6.16 11.36 -15.82
N ASP A 29 6.79 10.19 -15.80
CA ASP A 29 6.09 8.92 -15.62
C ASP A 29 5.53 8.78 -14.21
N ALA A 30 6.30 9.19 -13.19
CA ALA A 30 5.83 9.24 -11.81
C ALA A 30 4.58 10.13 -11.67
N LYS A 31 4.55 11.27 -12.37
CA LYS A 31 3.38 12.15 -12.41
C LYS A 31 2.19 11.49 -13.09
N LEU A 32 2.40 10.85 -14.24
CA LEU A 32 1.35 10.16 -14.96
C LEU A 32 0.72 9.05 -14.09
N LEU A 33 1.55 8.28 -13.40
CA LEU A 33 1.09 7.25 -12.46
C LEU A 33 0.38 7.83 -11.25
N LEU A 34 0.78 9.01 -10.76
CA LEU A 34 0.04 9.71 -9.69
C LEU A 34 -1.34 10.17 -10.16
N GLU A 35 -1.46 10.63 -11.40
CA GLU A 35 -2.71 11.10 -11.99
C GLU A 35 -3.71 9.96 -12.26
N PHE A 36 -3.27 8.70 -12.28
CA PHE A 36 -4.14 7.53 -12.29
C PHE A 36 -4.97 7.40 -11.00
N PHE A 37 -4.41 7.78 -9.84
CA PHE A 37 -5.13 7.67 -8.58
C PHE A 37 -6.21 8.76 -8.45
N SER A 38 -7.40 8.37 -8.02
CA SER A 38 -8.48 9.30 -7.68
C SER A 38 -8.24 10.05 -6.35
N TRP A 39 -7.25 9.63 -5.56
CA TRP A 39 -6.91 10.24 -4.29
C TRP A 39 -6.12 11.54 -4.47
N SER A 40 -6.43 12.54 -3.64
CA SER A 40 -5.66 13.78 -3.58
C SER A 40 -4.23 13.54 -3.12
N TRP A 41 -3.29 14.32 -3.63
CA TRP A 41 -1.87 14.29 -3.29
C TRP A 41 -1.29 15.70 -3.20
N ASP A 42 -0.21 15.87 -2.45
CA ASP A 42 0.42 17.17 -2.26
C ASP A 42 1.27 17.57 -3.48
N LYS A 43 0.79 18.55 -4.23
CA LYS A 43 1.44 19.04 -5.45
C LYS A 43 2.77 19.76 -5.21
N ASN A 44 3.07 20.12 -3.98
CA ASN A 44 4.33 20.78 -3.61
C ASN A 44 5.35 19.82 -2.99
N ALA A 45 4.94 18.58 -2.67
CA ALA A 45 5.82 17.56 -2.12
C ALA A 45 6.68 16.89 -3.21
N ASN A 46 7.63 16.06 -2.78
CA ASN A 46 8.41 15.25 -3.70
C ASN A 46 7.49 14.22 -4.40
N ILE A 47 7.52 14.22 -5.73
CA ILE A 47 6.59 13.42 -6.53
C ILE A 47 6.74 11.91 -6.30
N TYR A 48 7.95 11.42 -6.09
CA TYR A 48 8.21 10.00 -5.84
C TYR A 48 7.71 9.59 -4.45
N ASP A 49 7.79 10.48 -3.47
CA ASP A 49 7.31 10.22 -2.12
C ASP A 49 5.78 10.13 -2.09
N GLU A 50 5.09 11.03 -2.79
CA GLU A 50 3.63 10.98 -2.95
C GLU A 50 3.19 9.76 -3.75
N LEU A 51 3.89 9.40 -4.82
CA LEU A 51 3.62 8.20 -5.60
C LEU A 51 3.75 6.94 -4.73
N ALA A 52 4.89 6.76 -4.07
CA ALA A 52 5.12 5.61 -3.22
C ALA A 52 4.11 5.54 -2.06
N LYS A 53 3.64 6.68 -1.55
CA LYS A 53 2.53 6.71 -0.57
C LYS A 53 1.23 6.15 -1.15
N LYS A 54 0.87 6.47 -2.40
CA LYS A 54 -0.34 5.92 -3.04
C LYS A 54 -0.22 4.42 -3.29
N TYR A 55 0.93 3.95 -3.75
CA TYR A 55 1.18 2.52 -3.91
C TYR A 55 1.18 1.78 -2.58
N ALA A 56 1.71 2.37 -1.51
CA ALA A 56 1.66 1.79 -0.17
C ALA A 56 0.21 1.64 0.32
N MET A 57 -0.63 2.66 0.10
CA MET A 57 -2.06 2.60 0.40
C MET A 57 -2.78 1.48 -0.37
N SER A 58 -2.51 1.34 -1.68
CA SER A 58 -3.05 0.24 -2.48
C SER A 58 -2.54 -1.13 -2.01
N ALA A 59 -1.26 -1.23 -1.64
CA ALA A 59 -0.66 -2.46 -1.12
C ALA A 59 -1.31 -2.89 0.19
N PHE A 60 -1.51 -1.97 1.14
CA PHE A 60 -2.25 -2.25 2.37
C PHE A 60 -3.67 -2.74 2.09
N ASN A 61 -4.36 -2.11 1.11
CA ASN A 61 -5.71 -2.52 0.73
C ASN A 61 -5.72 -3.95 0.15
N PHE A 62 -4.83 -4.27 -0.80
CA PHE A 62 -4.73 -5.62 -1.34
C PHE A 62 -4.36 -6.66 -0.28
N ALA A 63 -3.34 -6.38 0.54
CA ALA A 63 -2.90 -7.28 1.61
C ALA A 63 -4.05 -7.61 2.57
N THR A 64 -4.81 -6.59 2.98
CA THR A 64 -5.94 -6.72 3.90
C THR A 64 -7.13 -7.43 3.26
N GLN A 65 -7.59 -6.98 2.09
CA GLN A 65 -8.82 -7.49 1.48
C GLN A 65 -8.66 -8.91 0.95
N ASN A 66 -7.49 -9.22 0.39
CA ASN A 66 -7.22 -10.52 -0.23
C ASN A 66 -6.52 -11.50 0.73
N ARG A 67 -6.13 -11.05 1.93
CA ARG A 67 -5.33 -11.82 2.90
C ARG A 67 -4.03 -12.34 2.28
N HIS A 68 -3.41 -11.51 1.46
CA HIS A 68 -2.20 -11.85 0.72
C HIS A 68 -0.97 -11.30 1.44
N ASN A 69 0.08 -12.13 1.48
CA ASN A 69 1.43 -11.65 1.83
C ASN A 69 2.04 -10.84 0.68
N THR A 70 3.25 -10.33 0.87
CA THR A 70 3.97 -9.51 -0.13
C THR A 70 4.02 -10.12 -1.53
N ILE A 71 4.17 -11.45 -1.65
CA ILE A 71 4.20 -12.13 -2.96
C ILE A 71 2.81 -12.09 -3.61
N GLY A 72 1.76 -12.40 -2.84
CA GLY A 72 0.38 -12.32 -3.34
C GLY A 72 -0.01 -10.90 -3.73
N VAL A 73 0.38 -9.89 -2.95
CA VAL A 73 0.10 -8.49 -3.29
C VAL A 73 0.81 -8.06 -4.58
N ARG A 74 2.05 -8.52 -4.82
CA ARG A 74 2.72 -8.27 -6.11
C ARG A 74 1.96 -8.90 -7.28
N GLN A 75 1.33 -10.06 -7.09
CA GLN A 75 0.48 -10.69 -8.10
C GLN A 75 -0.83 -9.91 -8.31
N ASP A 76 -1.42 -9.38 -7.23
CA ASP A 76 -2.61 -8.53 -7.33
C ASP A 76 -2.34 -7.26 -8.14
N PHE A 77 -1.17 -6.63 -7.94
CA PHE A 77 -0.75 -5.50 -8.77
C PHE A 77 -0.56 -5.89 -10.25
N ASP A 78 0.05 -7.04 -10.54
CA ASP A 78 0.23 -7.51 -11.93
C ASP A 78 -1.10 -7.85 -12.62
N ALA A 79 -2.09 -8.30 -11.84
CA ALA A 79 -3.43 -8.61 -12.35
C ALA A 79 -4.35 -7.38 -12.47
N ALA A 80 -4.09 -6.32 -11.70
CA ALA A 80 -4.92 -5.12 -11.66
C ALA A 80 -4.59 -4.16 -12.82
N GLU A 81 -5.62 -3.74 -13.57
CA GLU A 81 -5.46 -2.77 -14.64
C GLU A 81 -4.97 -1.41 -14.12
N GLY A 82 -4.04 -0.78 -14.84
CA GLY A 82 -3.52 0.54 -14.52
C GLY A 82 -2.32 0.57 -13.59
N TYR A 83 -1.90 -0.59 -13.05
CA TYR A 83 -0.71 -0.69 -12.23
C TYR A 83 0.49 -1.29 -13.00
N PRO A 84 1.72 -0.78 -12.78
CA PRO A 84 2.94 -1.43 -13.23
C PRO A 84 3.28 -2.62 -12.33
N LYS A 85 4.17 -3.48 -12.83
CA LYS A 85 4.75 -4.55 -12.02
C LYS A 85 5.53 -3.96 -10.85
N MET A 86 5.29 -4.49 -9.65
CA MET A 86 5.90 -4.06 -8.40
C MET A 86 7.16 -4.85 -8.04
N ASP A 87 7.93 -5.24 -9.05
CA ASP A 87 9.17 -6.04 -8.96
C ASP A 87 10.45 -5.22 -9.22
N GLY A 88 10.32 -3.90 -9.34
CA GLY A 88 11.42 -2.98 -9.63
C GLY A 88 11.70 -2.76 -11.11
N SER A 89 11.11 -3.54 -12.03
CA SER A 89 11.36 -3.41 -13.47
C SER A 89 10.95 -2.06 -14.06
N PHE A 90 9.96 -1.39 -13.46
CA PHE A 90 9.51 -0.04 -13.81
C PHE A 90 10.01 1.04 -12.85
N GLY A 91 11.03 0.74 -12.03
CA GLY A 91 11.54 1.65 -11.01
C GLY A 91 10.66 1.76 -9.77
N ILE A 92 9.68 0.87 -9.60
CA ILE A 92 8.84 0.74 -8.41
C ILE A 92 8.87 -0.71 -7.94
N GLU A 93 9.24 -0.94 -6.69
CA GLU A 93 9.29 -2.28 -6.09
C GLU A 93 8.58 -2.28 -4.73
N LEU A 94 7.67 -3.24 -4.54
CA LEU A 94 7.08 -3.51 -3.23
C LEU A 94 8.01 -4.46 -2.47
N ILE A 95 8.79 -3.96 -1.52
CA ILE A 95 9.74 -4.77 -0.74
C ILE A 95 9.01 -5.65 0.27
N ASP A 96 8.06 -5.06 0.99
CA ASP A 96 7.32 -5.74 2.06
C ASP A 96 5.98 -5.05 2.35
N VAL A 97 4.99 -5.79 2.80
CA VAL A 97 3.70 -5.24 3.25
C VAL A 97 2.99 -6.18 4.22
N GLU A 98 2.42 -5.59 5.26
CA GLU A 98 1.52 -6.23 6.19
C GLU A 98 0.06 -5.91 5.82
N GLY A 99 -0.84 -6.89 5.98
CA GLY A 99 -2.28 -6.68 5.88
C GLY A 99 -2.91 -6.66 7.27
N TYR A 100 -4.03 -5.97 7.41
CA TYR A 100 -4.82 -6.11 8.62
C TYR A 100 -5.45 -7.50 8.68
N GLU A 101 -5.31 -8.18 9.81
CA GLU A 101 -5.94 -9.47 10.08
C GLU A 101 -6.88 -9.32 11.26
N PHE A 102 -8.10 -9.86 11.11
CA PHE A 102 -9.09 -9.89 12.17
C PHE A 102 -8.86 -11.15 13.03
N ASP A 103 -8.64 -10.98 14.33
CA ASP A 103 -8.59 -12.09 15.29
C ASP A 103 -9.96 -12.32 15.92
N ASP A 104 -10.47 -13.56 15.84
CA ASP A 104 -11.76 -13.97 16.44
C ASP A 104 -11.81 -13.67 17.95
N GLN A 105 -10.66 -13.70 18.64
CA GLN A 105 -10.57 -13.37 20.07
C GLN A 105 -10.81 -11.89 20.37
N GLU A 106 -10.70 -11.01 19.37
CA GLU A 106 -10.99 -9.58 19.51
C GLU A 106 -12.47 -9.24 19.21
N PHE A 107 -13.26 -10.21 18.72
CA PHE A 107 -14.68 -10.02 18.50
C PHE A 107 -15.45 -10.19 19.81
N ASN A 108 -15.93 -9.06 20.33
CA ASN A 108 -16.82 -9.04 21.49
C ASN A 108 -18.28 -8.97 21.01
N VAL A 109 -19.15 -9.77 21.62
CA VAL A 109 -20.58 -9.73 21.36
C VAL A 109 -21.28 -9.18 22.59
N THR A 110 -22.11 -8.16 22.39
CA THR A 110 -22.91 -7.55 23.46
C THR A 110 -24.39 -7.74 23.15
N VAL A 111 -25.17 -8.32 24.09
CA VAL A 111 -26.63 -8.52 23.98
C VAL A 111 -27.31 -7.74 25.09
N ASN A 112 -28.23 -6.84 24.74
CA ASN A 112 -28.92 -5.94 25.69
C ASN A 112 -27.98 -5.08 26.56
N GLY A 113 -26.74 -4.83 26.10
CA GLY A 113 -25.73 -4.08 26.85
C GLY A 113 -24.87 -4.91 27.80
N GLU A 114 -24.98 -6.24 27.76
CA GLU A 114 -24.11 -7.17 28.50
C GLU A 114 -23.22 -7.93 27.52
N ASP A 115 -21.91 -7.99 27.80
CA ASP A 115 -20.95 -8.78 27.05
C ASP A 115 -21.17 -10.28 27.33
N ILE A 116 -21.11 -11.11 26.28
CA ILE A 116 -21.33 -12.58 26.36
C ILE A 116 -20.12 -13.38 25.89
#